data_AF-A0A957WVX4-F1
#
_entry.id   AF-A0A957WVX4-F1
#
_cell.length_a   1.000
_cell.length_b   1.000
_cell.length_c   1.000
_cell.angle_alpha   90.00
_cell.angle_beta   90.00
_cell.angle_gamma   90.00
#
_symmetry.space_group_name_H-M   'P 1'
#
loop_
_entity.id
_entity.type
_entity.pdbx_description
1 polymer ?
#
loop_
_entity_poly.entity_id
_entity_poly.type
_entity_poly.pdbx_seq_one_letter_code
_entity_poly.pdbx_strand_id
1 'polypeptide(L)'
;MMVDKSQQLSRRAFLKAAAVVGAGTALAACAAPVAEQAAGPAAPAVNTGERQTVRYLSWWFEEGKRGETWLAFVKEFNESQSDIEVVTENIPFDAYTTKT
;
A
#
# COMPACT_ATOMS: atom_id res chain seq x y z
N MET A 1 48.39 18.21 35.69
CA MET A 1 47.34 18.24 34.64
C MET A 1 46.97 16.80 34.33
N MET A 2 45.78 16.36 34.75
CA MET A 2 45.28 15.01 34.52
C MET A 2 44.24 15.11 33.39
N VAL A 3 44.50 14.45 32.26
CA VAL A 3 43.55 14.37 31.14
C VAL A 3 42.61 13.21 31.43
N ASP A 4 41.32 13.50 31.65
CA ASP A 4 40.29 12.47 31.75
C ASP A 4 39.99 11.90 30.36
N LYS A 5 40.24 10.60 30.20
CA LYS A 5 40.06 9.86 28.96
C LYS A 5 38.60 9.46 28.83
N SER A 6 37.82 10.27 28.11
CA SER A 6 36.43 9.97 27.73
C SER A 6 36.35 8.56 27.11
N GLN A 7 35.77 7.61 27.84
CA GLN A 7 35.56 6.25 27.33
C GLN A 7 34.41 6.27 26.33
N GLN A 8 34.73 6.47 25.06
CA GLN A 8 33.76 6.39 23.98
C GLN A 8 33.24 4.97 23.85
N LEU A 9 31.94 4.78 24.09
CA LEU A 9 31.25 3.52 23.86
C LEU A 9 31.46 3.10 22.40
N SER A 10 32.13 1.97 22.19
CA SER A 10 32.34 1.47 20.83
C SER A 10 31.00 1.07 20.21
N ARG A 11 30.83 1.35 18.91
CA ARG A 11 29.65 0.96 18.12
C ARG A 11 29.27 -0.51 18.32
N ARG A 12 30.25 -1.38 18.57
CA ARG A 12 30.05 -2.80 18.85
C ARG A 12 29.39 -3.07 20.19
N ALA A 13 29.69 -2.29 21.22
CA ALA A 13 29.05 -2.38 22.53
C ALA A 13 27.59 -1.90 22.45
N PHE A 14 27.35 -0.82 21.70
CA PHE A 14 26.00 -0.32 21.42
C PHE A 14 25.14 -1.36 20.67
N LEU A 15 25.66 -1.96 19.60
CA LEU A 15 24.93 -2.97 18.83
C LEU A 15 24.64 -4.24 19.65
N LYS A 16 25.54 -4.65 20.54
CA LYS A 16 25.30 -5.78 21.45
C LYS A 16 24.20 -5.48 22.48
N ALA A 17 24.16 -4.25 23.01
CA ALA A 17 23.09 -3.83 23.90
C ALA A 17 21.72 -3.77 23.19
N ALA A 18 21.69 -3.26 21.95
CA ALA A 18 20.47 -3.21 21.13
C ALA A 18 19.93 -4.62 20.79
N ALA A 19 20.81 -5.59 20.52
CA ALA A 19 20.41 -6.96 20.20
C ALA A 19 19.76 -7.69 21.39
N VAL A 20 20.19 -7.41 22.62
CA VAL A 20 19.61 -8.02 23.84
C VAL A 20 18.22 -7.45 24.15
N VAL A 21 17.94 -6.20 23.77
CA VAL A 21 16.62 -5.57 23.94
C VAL A 21 15.62 -6.03 22.86
N GLY A 22 16.09 -6.28 21.63
CA GLY A 22 15.20 -6.65 20.50
C GLY A 22 14.66 -8.08 20.52
N ALA A 23 15.36 -9.04 21.17
CA ALA A 23 14.94 -10.44 21.15
C ALA A 23 13.82 -10.77 22.15
N GLY A 24 13.61 -9.94 23.18
CA GLY A 24 12.64 -10.18 24.25
C GLY A 24 11.21 -9.76 23.95
N THR A 25 10.99 -8.91 22.94
CA THR A 25 9.66 -8.29 22.70
C THR A 25 8.84 -9.00 21.61
N ALA A 26 9.38 -10.02 20.95
CA ALA A 26 8.69 -10.70 19.85
C ALA A 26 7.46 -11.52 20.29
N LEU A 27 7.36 -11.91 21.56
CA LEU A 27 6.22 -12.71 22.06
C LEU A 27 5.09 -11.91 22.72
N ALA A 28 5.20 -10.59 22.86
CA ALA A 28 4.23 -9.77 23.62
C ALA A 28 3.51 -8.69 22.77
N ALA A 29 3.50 -8.83 21.45
CA ALA A 29 2.91 -7.84 20.54
C ALA A 29 1.37 -7.70 20.61
N CYS A 30 0.66 -8.48 21.45
CA CYS A 30 -0.80 -8.35 21.58
C CYS A 30 -1.28 -7.43 22.70
N ALA A 31 -0.39 -6.89 23.56
CA ALA A 31 -0.83 -5.96 24.61
C ALA A 31 0.32 -5.07 25.13
N ALA A 32 0.58 -3.95 24.45
CA ALA A 32 1.32 -2.84 25.05
C ALA A 32 0.71 -1.50 24.59
N PRO A 33 0.55 -0.52 25.50
CA PRO A 33 -0.08 0.75 25.19
C PRO A 33 0.85 1.57 24.28
N VAL A 34 0.28 2.03 23.15
CA VAL A 34 0.94 2.88 22.17
C VAL A 34 1.15 4.28 22.77
N ALA A 35 2.40 4.76 22.78
CA ALA A 35 2.68 6.17 23.01
C ALA A 35 2.10 6.99 21.84
N GLU A 36 1.47 8.13 22.15
CA GLU A 36 0.82 9.01 21.16
C GLU A 36 1.79 9.43 20.06
N GLN A 37 1.68 8.73 18.93
CA GLN A 37 2.30 9.10 17.68
C GLN A 37 1.53 10.32 17.14
N ALA A 38 2.23 11.43 16.88
CA ALA A 38 1.63 12.60 16.24
C ALA A 38 0.83 12.16 15.00
N ALA A 39 -0.43 12.61 14.93
CA ALA A 39 -1.37 12.22 13.91
C ALA A 39 -0.83 12.55 12.51
N GLY A 40 -0.25 11.54 11.85
CA GLY A 40 -0.05 11.56 10.41
C GLY A 40 -1.41 11.64 9.70
N PRO A 41 -1.44 12.00 8.41
CA PRO A 41 -2.67 11.99 7.64
C PRO A 41 -3.36 10.63 7.85
N ALA A 42 -4.65 10.67 8.20
CA ALA A 42 -5.43 9.47 8.44
C ALA A 42 -5.25 8.52 7.26
N ALA A 43 -4.91 7.26 7.56
CA ALA A 43 -4.83 6.24 6.53
C ALA A 43 -6.15 6.23 5.74
N PRO A 44 -6.11 6.10 4.40
CA PRO A 44 -7.31 6.05 3.60
C PRO A 44 -8.24 4.96 4.13
N ALA A 45 -9.54 5.25 4.15
CA ALA A 45 -10.55 4.33 4.67
C ALA A 45 -10.41 2.96 3.99
N VAL A 46 -10.19 1.93 4.79
CA VAL A 46 -10.19 0.55 4.30
C VAL A 46 -11.63 0.19 3.97
N ASN A 47 -11.84 -0.43 2.81
CA ASN A 47 -13.16 -0.92 2.44
C ASN A 47 -13.71 -1.85 3.53
N THR A 48 -14.91 -1.55 4.04
CA THR A 48 -15.53 -2.26 5.17
C THR A 48 -16.40 -3.45 4.72
N GLY A 49 -16.17 -3.98 3.52
CA GLY A 49 -16.92 -5.10 2.94
C GLY A 49 -18.07 -4.69 2.02
N GLU A 50 -18.25 -3.40 1.74
CA GLU A 50 -19.20 -2.95 0.72
C GLU A 50 -18.62 -3.12 -0.68
N ARG A 51 -19.42 -3.68 -1.61
CA ARG A 51 -19.02 -3.83 -3.01
C ARG A 51 -18.64 -2.47 -3.62
N GLN A 52 -17.47 -2.40 -4.25
CA GLN A 52 -16.93 -1.18 -4.83
C GLN A 52 -17.10 -1.17 -6.35
N THR A 53 -17.54 -0.05 -6.90
CA THR A 53 -17.56 0.14 -8.35
C THR A 53 -16.34 0.93 -8.79
N VAL A 54 -15.54 0.37 -9.70
CA VAL A 54 -14.37 1.01 -10.28
C VAL A 54 -14.65 1.33 -11.73
N ARG A 55 -14.65 2.63 -12.05
CA ARG A 55 -14.80 3.10 -13.42
C ARG A 55 -13.45 2.99 -14.14
N TYR A 56 -13.39 2.18 -15.19
CA TYR A 56 -12.20 2.01 -16.01
C TYR A 56 -12.39 2.71 -17.36
N LEU A 57 -11.75 3.88 -17.49
CA LEU A 57 -11.75 4.66 -18.71
C LEU A 57 -10.59 4.23 -19.63
N SER A 58 -10.90 3.88 -20.88
CA SER A 58 -9.88 3.59 -21.91
C SER A 58 -10.43 3.75 -23.32
N TRP A 59 -9.57 4.08 -24.28
CA TRP A 59 -9.90 4.02 -25.71
C TRP A 59 -9.72 2.61 -26.29
N TRP A 60 -9.06 1.71 -25.56
CA TRP A 60 -8.74 0.36 -26.05
C TRP A 60 -9.96 -0.50 -26.27
N PHE A 61 -11.09 -0.21 -25.62
CA PHE A 61 -12.28 -1.06 -25.66
C PHE A 61 -12.89 -1.18 -27.06
N GLU A 62 -12.70 -0.18 -27.91
CA GLU A 62 -13.20 -0.20 -29.30
C GLU A 62 -12.12 -0.63 -30.32
N GLU A 63 -10.94 -1.04 -29.87
CA GLU A 63 -9.82 -1.35 -30.76
C GLU A 63 -9.71 -2.83 -31.09
N GLY A 64 -10.56 -3.28 -32.03
CA GLY A 64 -10.50 -4.62 -32.62
C GLY A 64 -10.24 -5.75 -31.61
N LYS A 65 -9.24 -6.59 -31.87
CA LYS A 65 -8.89 -7.71 -30.98
C LYS A 65 -8.37 -7.29 -29.61
N ARG A 66 -7.74 -6.11 -29.48
CA ARG A 66 -7.32 -5.60 -28.18
C ARG A 66 -8.52 -5.27 -27.30
N GLY A 67 -9.54 -4.62 -27.88
CA GLY A 67 -10.79 -4.30 -27.19
C GLY A 67 -11.54 -5.54 -26.75
N GLU A 68 -11.71 -6.51 -27.66
CA GLU A 68 -12.34 -7.81 -27.35
C GLU A 68 -11.64 -8.51 -26.17
N THR A 69 -10.30 -8.57 -26.18
CA THR A 69 -9.52 -9.17 -25.11
C THR A 69 -9.68 -8.43 -23.78
N TRP A 70 -9.64 -7.10 -23.78
CA TRP A 70 -9.82 -6.32 -22.55
C TRP A 70 -11.22 -6.46 -21.95
N LEU A 71 -12.25 -6.46 -22.78
CA LEU A 71 -13.63 -6.67 -22.33
C LEU A 71 -13.81 -8.07 -21.75
N ALA A 72 -13.19 -9.10 -22.33
CA ALA A 72 -13.20 -10.45 -21.79
C ALA A 72 -12.52 -10.53 -20.41
N PHE A 73 -11.36 -9.89 -20.24
CA PHE A 73 -10.68 -9.82 -18.94
C PHE A 73 -11.52 -9.12 -17.87
N VAL A 74 -12.17 -7.99 -18.21
CA VAL A 74 -13.05 -7.29 -17.28
C VAL A 74 -14.23 -8.17 -16.87
N LYS A 75 -14.84 -8.88 -17.83
CA LYS A 75 -15.92 -9.83 -17.56
C LYS A 75 -15.47 -10.94 -16.61
N GLU A 76 -14.36 -11.60 -16.91
CA GLU A 76 -13.82 -12.69 -16.09
C GLU A 76 -13.49 -12.20 -14.67
N PHE A 77 -12.89 -11.02 -14.54
CA PHE A 77 -12.62 -10.43 -13.24
C PHE A 77 -13.90 -10.18 -12.44
N ASN A 78 -14.92 -9.56 -13.05
CA ASN A 78 -16.20 -9.29 -12.41
C ASN A 78 -16.96 -10.57 -12.04
N GLU A 79 -16.76 -11.67 -12.77
CA GLU A 79 -17.35 -12.98 -12.47
C GLU A 79 -16.57 -13.76 -11.39
N SER A 80 -15.28 -13.51 -11.27
CA SER A 80 -14.40 -14.23 -10.32
C SER A 80 -14.60 -13.85 -8.85
N GLN A 81 -15.22 -12.70 -8.59
CA GLN A 81 -15.37 -12.13 -7.25
C GLN A 81 -16.64 -11.27 -7.12
N SER A 82 -17.02 -10.92 -5.89
CA SER A 82 -18.19 -10.10 -5.57
C SER A 82 -17.90 -8.71 -4.98
N ASP A 83 -16.64 -8.45 -4.63
CA ASP A 83 -16.23 -7.28 -3.85
C ASP A 83 -16.03 -6.03 -4.72
N ILE A 84 -15.73 -6.21 -6.01
CA ILE A 84 -15.43 -5.14 -6.96
C ILE A 84 -16.26 -5.33 -8.24
N GLU A 85 -16.74 -4.23 -8.80
CA GLU A 85 -17.32 -4.20 -10.14
C GLU A 85 -16.54 -3.21 -11.00
N VAL A 86 -15.88 -3.71 -12.03
CA VAL A 86 -15.25 -2.85 -13.03
C VAL A 86 -16.28 -2.48 -14.08
N VAL A 87 -16.53 -1.18 -14.22
CA VAL A 87 -17.41 -0.60 -15.24
C VAL A 87 -16.54 0.07 -16.29
N THR A 88 -16.60 -0.43 -17.52
CA THR A 88 -15.81 0.11 -18.64
C THR A 88 -16.48 1.36 -19.20
N GLU A 89 -15.67 2.39 -19.45
CA GLU A 89 -16.08 3.61 -20.14
C GLU A 89 -15.14 3.83 -21.32
N ASN A 90 -15.69 3.92 -22.53
CA ASN A 90 -14.91 4.26 -23.71
C ASN A 90 -14.74 5.77 -23.85
N ILE A 91 -13.58 6.17 -24.36
CA ILE A 91 -13.32 7.54 -24.82
C ILE A 91 -12.41 7.48 -26.05
N PRO A 92 -12.66 8.30 -27.09
CA PRO A 92 -11.77 8.39 -28.25
C PRO A 92 -10.32 8.70 -27.87
N PHE A 93 -9.35 8.19 -28.63
CA PHE A 93 -7.92 8.32 -28.31
C PHE A 93 -7.45 9.77 -28.21
N ASP A 94 -7.89 10.62 -29.14
CA ASP A 94 -7.62 12.05 -29.15
C ASP A 94 -8.10 12.72 -27.86
N ALA A 95 -9.29 12.38 -27.39
CA ALA A 95 -9.84 12.89 -26.13
C ALA A 95 -9.21 12.22 -24.89
N TYR A 96 -8.73 10.98 -24.98
CA TYR A 96 -8.07 10.28 -23.88
C TYR A 96 -6.76 10.94 -23.48
N THR A 97 -5.93 11.29 -24.47
CA THR A 97 -4.57 11.81 -24.24
C THR A 97 -4.53 13.25 -23.75
N THR A 98 -5.64 13.99 -23.89
CA THR A 98 -5.76 15.38 -23.44
C THR A 98 -6.64 15.54 -22.21
N LYS A 99 -7.18 14.44 -21.66
CA LYS A 99 -8.06 14.48 -20.48
C LYS A 99 -7.22 14.85 -19.26
N THR A 100 -7.50 16.03 -18.68
CA THR A 100 -6.91 16.50 -17.41
C THR A 100 -7.87 16.21 -16.26
#